data_AF-A0A9D6HWU2-F1
#
_entry.id   AF-A0A9D6HWU2-F1
#
_cell.length_a   1.000
_cell.length_b   1.000
_cell.length_c   1.000
_cell.angle_alpha   90.00
_cell.angle_beta   90.00
_cell.angle_gamma   90.00
#
_symmetry.space_group_name_H-M   'P 1'
#
loop_
_entity.id
_entity.type
_entity.pdbx_description
1 polymer ?
#
loop_
_entity_poly.entity_id
_entity_poly.type
_entity_poly.pdbx_seq_one_letter_code
_entity_poly.pdbx_strand_id
1 'polypeptide(L)'
;MKREKSNLQYTAYNYRPVRPAGLPDGQAGLQLPPKKRRRWLKLLLVLVVPVVGFGVYALFVRSDNPPDVIKKITQTVSEPQPETVKGRYLISGTIVLDRVVASEAGSDYTQPFRYMDTLGEFDEGIADLECPVTDSSYVSVKGQENPRFNCQPHWLPELKKSFGIIKLAGNHTYDMGADGFTETVERLQKAGIQAVGHHNPHVEKDNCKVVAFPVRLQISDGKEEKGTLPIAVCAFNYKIIFAPEAGEVEAIQRYAKIMPVFGLLQAGAEYITAAGAQQRSYAHKLIDNGAAFVIANGTHYVQDSEVYKNKLIVYSLGNFIFDQTDYETMRGLSVAVDITANYDQNISKWLALSSKCNATAREDNCLEEAERQGLSKINLKLNFEPIGSSGGVRQITKRADSTLQKAIELRLDWAQTAKELGQ
;
A
#
# COMPACT_ATOMS: atom_id res chain seq x y z
N MET A 1 -6.42 -65.49 26.19
CA MET A 1 -7.15 -66.00 27.38
C MET A 1 -7.90 -64.84 28.04
N LYS A 2 -9.00 -65.13 28.77
CA LYS A 2 -9.78 -64.34 29.78
C LYS A 2 -9.65 -62.79 29.78
N ARG A 3 -10.73 -61.97 29.71
CA ARG A 3 -11.84 -61.75 30.70
C ARG A 3 -11.33 -61.29 32.08
N GLU A 4 -11.98 -60.37 32.82
CA GLU A 4 -13.39 -59.89 32.75
C GLU A 4 -13.57 -58.39 33.17
N LYS A 5 -14.81 -57.92 33.42
CA LYS A 5 -15.23 -56.51 33.63
C LYS A 5 -15.54 -56.16 35.11
N SER A 6 -15.47 -54.87 35.47
CA SER A 6 -16.48 -54.14 36.29
C SER A 6 -16.15 -52.63 36.41
N ASN A 7 -16.96 -51.79 37.10
CA ASN A 7 -18.21 -51.17 36.61
C ASN A 7 -18.54 -49.88 37.43
N LEU A 8 -19.45 -48.99 36.94
CA LEU A 8 -20.15 -47.91 37.69
C LEU A 8 -19.31 -46.72 38.26
N GLN A 9 -19.88 -45.63 38.82
CA GLN A 9 -20.83 -44.61 38.27
C GLN A 9 -21.03 -43.42 39.27
N TYR A 10 -21.06 -42.16 38.79
CA TYR A 10 -21.50 -40.91 39.50
C TYR A 10 -20.78 -40.60 40.87
N THR A 11 -20.90 -39.44 41.56
CA THR A 11 -21.83 -38.28 41.54
C THR A 11 -21.09 -36.97 41.94
N ALA A 12 -21.79 -35.85 42.16
CA ALA A 12 -21.22 -34.50 42.35
C ALA A 12 -20.65 -34.19 43.77
N TYR A 13 -19.81 -33.14 43.84
CA TYR A 13 -19.28 -32.56 45.08
C TYR A 13 -19.91 -31.20 45.40
N ASN A 14 -20.43 -31.02 46.62
CA ASN A 14 -20.80 -29.71 47.16
C ASN A 14 -21.02 -29.80 48.69
N TYR A 15 -20.16 -29.20 49.55
CA TYR A 15 -20.52 -28.87 50.95
C TYR A 15 -19.55 -27.88 51.61
N ARG A 16 -20.11 -27.00 52.47
CA ARG A 16 -19.46 -26.21 53.55
C ARG A 16 -19.47 -27.08 54.86
N PRO A 17 -19.39 -26.61 56.15
CA PRO A 17 -19.22 -25.27 56.74
C PRO A 17 -18.30 -25.19 58.00
N VAL A 18 -18.26 -24.02 58.67
CA VAL A 18 -18.15 -23.87 60.15
C VAL A 18 -19.02 -22.67 60.62
N ARG A 19 -19.50 -22.71 61.88
CA ARG A 19 -20.27 -21.72 62.68
C ARG A 19 -19.83 -21.86 64.18
N PRO A 20 -20.33 -21.14 65.22
CA PRO A 20 -21.57 -20.35 65.43
C PRO A 20 -21.29 -18.82 65.53
N ALA A 21 -21.99 -17.87 66.20
CA ALA A 21 -23.17 -17.82 67.11
C ALA A 21 -24.01 -16.53 66.82
N GLY A 22 -24.94 -15.99 67.63
CA GLY A 22 -25.45 -16.28 68.98
C GLY A 22 -26.75 -15.48 69.31
N LEU A 23 -27.32 -15.62 70.52
CA LEU A 23 -28.66 -15.15 70.96
C LEU A 23 -28.72 -15.02 72.52
N PRO A 24 -29.85 -14.69 73.23
CA PRO A 24 -31.25 -14.35 72.84
C PRO A 24 -31.69 -12.94 73.38
N ASP A 25 -32.94 -12.49 73.69
CA ASP A 25 -34.37 -12.94 73.59
C ASP A 25 -35.29 -11.67 73.49
N GLY A 26 -36.56 -11.66 73.96
CA GLY A 26 -37.11 -10.43 74.58
C GLY A 26 -38.63 -10.15 74.78
N GLN A 27 -39.57 -10.89 74.16
CA GLN A 27 -41.06 -10.89 74.40
C GLN A 27 -41.96 -9.60 74.50
N ALA A 28 -43.07 -9.65 73.73
CA ALA A 28 -44.49 -9.32 74.09
C ALA A 28 -45.02 -7.89 74.43
N GLY A 29 -46.32 -7.65 74.14
CA GLY A 29 -47.14 -6.54 74.69
C GLY A 29 -48.27 -5.99 73.77
N LEU A 30 -49.49 -5.77 74.29
CA LEU A 30 -50.72 -5.45 73.51
C LEU A 30 -51.32 -4.05 73.76
N GLN A 31 -52.17 -3.58 72.81
CA GLN A 31 -53.30 -2.62 72.96
C GLN A 31 -53.09 -1.08 72.91
N LEU A 32 -54.23 -0.35 72.89
CA LEU A 32 -54.46 0.99 72.29
C LEU A 32 -55.09 2.01 73.31
N PRO A 33 -55.78 3.12 72.93
CA PRO A 33 -55.24 4.49 72.86
C PRO A 33 -56.09 5.47 73.74
N PRO A 34 -56.49 6.71 73.33
CA PRO A 34 -55.80 7.87 72.73
C PRO A 34 -55.91 9.15 73.62
N LYS A 35 -55.35 10.29 73.18
CA LYS A 35 -56.15 11.54 72.93
C LYS A 35 -55.37 12.66 72.23
N LYS A 36 -56.11 13.56 71.57
CA LYS A 36 -55.65 14.57 70.60
C LYS A 36 -55.55 15.98 71.21
N ARG A 37 -54.58 16.80 70.78
CA ARG A 37 -54.78 18.23 70.43
C ARG A 37 -53.61 18.81 69.63
N ARG A 38 -53.83 19.97 68.98
CA ARG A 38 -52.88 20.77 68.16
C ARG A 38 -52.21 20.07 66.95
N ARG A 39 -52.94 19.94 65.83
CA ARG A 39 -52.35 19.70 64.47
C ARG A 39 -52.62 20.81 63.44
N TRP A 40 -53.51 21.76 63.71
CA TRP A 40 -54.03 22.72 62.73
C TRP A 40 -52.99 23.67 62.10
N LEU A 41 -51.90 23.99 62.80
CA LEU A 41 -50.81 24.83 62.27
C LEU A 41 -50.04 24.20 61.10
N LYS A 42 -50.15 22.88 60.85
CA LYS A 42 -49.44 22.22 59.74
C LYS A 42 -50.17 22.26 58.39
N LEU A 43 -51.43 22.70 58.33
CA LEU A 43 -52.21 22.67 57.07
C LEU A 43 -51.98 23.90 56.18
N LEU A 44 -51.72 25.09 56.76
CA LEU A 44 -51.48 26.31 55.98
C LEU A 44 -50.16 26.29 55.19
N LEU A 45 -49.12 25.63 55.71
CA LEU A 45 -47.82 25.52 55.04
C LEU A 45 -47.82 24.56 53.83
N VAL A 46 -48.79 23.65 53.74
CA VAL A 46 -48.81 22.60 52.70
C VAL A 46 -49.38 23.09 51.36
N LEU A 47 -50.15 24.18 51.35
CA LEU A 47 -50.78 24.71 50.12
C LEU A 47 -50.06 25.89 49.47
N VAL A 48 -49.22 26.63 50.21
CA VAL A 48 -48.49 27.78 49.64
C VAL A 48 -47.27 27.34 48.82
N VAL A 49 -46.51 26.36 49.33
CA VAL A 49 -45.26 25.89 48.70
C VAL A 49 -45.48 25.31 47.29
N PRO A 50 -46.51 24.47 47.02
CA PRO A 50 -46.74 23.94 45.66
C PRO A 50 -47.12 25.04 44.66
N VAL A 51 -47.91 26.04 45.07
CA VAL A 51 -48.38 27.10 44.17
C VAL A 51 -47.24 28.04 43.77
N VAL A 52 -46.39 28.43 44.72
CA VAL A 52 -45.19 29.24 44.43
C VAL A 52 -44.18 28.42 43.61
N GLY A 53 -43.96 27.16 43.97
CA GLY A 53 -43.06 26.27 43.23
C GLY A 53 -43.50 26.06 41.77
N PHE A 54 -44.79 25.83 41.52
CA PHE A 54 -45.33 25.69 40.18
C PHE A 54 -45.34 27.01 39.40
N GLY A 55 -45.56 28.15 40.07
CA GLY A 55 -45.43 29.48 39.46
C GLY A 55 -44.00 29.78 38.99
N VAL A 56 -42.99 29.48 39.82
CA VAL A 56 -41.57 29.63 39.45
C VAL A 56 -41.19 28.65 38.35
N TYR A 57 -41.62 27.38 38.43
CA TYR A 57 -41.40 26.39 37.37
C TYR A 57 -42.02 26.82 36.03
N ALA A 58 -43.25 27.32 36.04
CA ALA A 58 -43.91 27.84 34.85
C ALA A 58 -43.23 29.10 34.26
N LEU A 59 -42.61 29.94 35.10
CA LEU A 59 -41.80 31.07 34.62
C LEU A 59 -40.46 30.63 34.01
N PHE A 60 -39.81 29.59 34.54
CA PHE A 60 -38.58 29.02 33.97
C PHE A 60 -38.84 28.24 32.67
N VAL A 61 -39.90 27.44 32.61
CA VAL A 61 -40.22 26.61 31.43
C VAL A 61 -40.81 27.42 30.28
N ARG A 62 -41.40 28.60 30.55
CA ARG A 62 -41.96 29.50 29.53
C ARG A 62 -40.97 30.58 29.05
N SER A 63 -39.70 30.42 29.37
CA SER A 63 -38.60 31.17 28.74
C SER A 63 -38.17 30.43 27.48
N ASP A 64 -38.84 30.70 26.34
CA ASP A 64 -38.62 30.04 25.04
C ASP A 64 -37.24 30.32 24.38
N ASN A 65 -36.25 30.75 25.17
CA ASN A 65 -34.85 30.77 24.79
C ASN A 65 -34.03 30.01 25.86
N PRO A 66 -33.32 28.92 25.52
CA PRO A 66 -32.17 28.51 26.32
C PRO A 66 -31.14 29.65 26.30
N PRO A 67 -30.39 29.89 27.39
CA PRO A 67 -29.41 30.97 27.41
C PRO A 67 -28.38 30.78 26.28
N ASP A 68 -28.08 31.85 25.52
CA ASP A 68 -27.16 31.82 24.36
C ASP A 68 -25.77 31.27 24.68
N VAL A 69 -25.41 31.18 25.97
CA VAL A 69 -24.27 30.45 26.50
C VAL A 69 -24.20 29.01 25.96
N ILE A 70 -25.32 28.27 25.85
CA ILE A 70 -25.30 26.90 25.31
C ILE A 70 -25.04 26.91 23.80
N LYS A 71 -25.64 27.83 23.04
CA LYS A 71 -25.32 28.03 21.61
C LYS A 71 -23.87 28.44 21.40
N LYS A 72 -23.27 29.24 22.30
CA LYS A 72 -21.86 29.65 22.25
C LYS A 72 -20.88 28.57 22.73
N ILE A 73 -21.27 27.68 23.63
CA ILE A 73 -20.49 26.48 23.99
C ILE A 73 -20.62 25.42 22.89
N THR A 74 -21.68 25.49 22.06
CA THR A 74 -21.71 24.89 20.72
C THR A 74 -20.84 25.69 19.71
N GLN A 75 -19.75 26.29 20.18
CA GLN A 75 -18.60 26.58 19.31
C GLN A 75 -18.18 25.25 18.71
N THR A 76 -18.27 25.18 17.38
CA THR A 76 -18.02 23.97 16.60
C THR A 76 -16.65 23.40 16.92
N VAL A 77 -16.61 22.32 17.72
CA VAL A 77 -15.62 21.27 17.53
C VAL A 77 -15.91 20.72 16.14
N SER A 78 -15.18 21.23 15.13
CA SER A 78 -15.26 20.70 13.78
C SER A 78 -14.92 19.22 13.84
N GLU A 79 -15.76 18.37 13.24
CA GLU A 79 -15.46 16.95 13.11
C GLU A 79 -14.05 16.78 12.51
N PRO A 80 -13.18 15.92 13.06
CA PRO A 80 -11.80 15.82 12.59
C PRO A 80 -11.75 15.56 11.08
N GLN A 81 -11.04 16.42 10.34
CA GLN A 81 -10.93 16.33 8.89
C GLN A 81 -9.56 15.82 8.47
N PRO A 82 -9.44 15.13 7.32
CA PRO A 82 -8.14 14.91 6.70
C PRO A 82 -7.50 16.24 6.28
N GLU A 83 -6.21 16.41 6.58
CA GLU A 83 -5.42 17.61 6.26
C GLU A 83 -4.41 17.35 5.14
N THR A 84 -3.77 16.18 5.14
CA THR A 84 -2.80 15.77 4.13
C THR A 84 -2.97 14.29 3.76
N VAL A 85 -2.66 13.97 2.51
CA VAL A 85 -2.58 12.60 2.00
C VAL A 85 -1.12 12.29 1.71
N LYS A 86 -0.63 11.15 2.19
CA LYS A 86 0.75 10.69 2.09
C LYS A 86 0.79 9.24 1.58
N GLY A 87 1.91 8.84 1.01
CA GLY A 87 2.21 7.44 0.70
C GLY A 87 3.69 7.28 0.42
N ARG A 88 4.28 6.12 0.75
CA ARG A 88 5.70 5.83 0.57
C ARG A 88 5.87 4.48 -0.11
N TYR A 89 6.36 4.46 -1.35
CA TYR A 89 6.38 3.26 -2.20
C TYR A 89 7.81 2.81 -2.51
N LEU A 90 8.06 1.51 -2.50
CA LEU A 90 9.35 0.94 -2.89
C LEU A 90 9.31 0.50 -4.36
N ILE A 91 10.20 1.03 -5.20
CA ILE A 91 10.32 0.63 -6.61
C ILE A 91 11.64 -0.13 -6.79
N SER A 92 11.57 -1.43 -7.03
CA SER A 92 12.70 -2.37 -7.09
C SER A 92 12.99 -2.90 -8.49
N GLY A 93 14.25 -3.28 -8.74
CA GLY A 93 14.71 -3.87 -10.00
C GLY A 93 14.30 -5.33 -10.23
N THR A 94 15.07 -6.03 -11.08
CA THR A 94 14.73 -7.36 -11.63
C THR A 94 14.53 -8.41 -10.54
N ILE A 95 13.38 -9.10 -10.58
CA ILE A 95 13.05 -10.30 -9.81
C ILE A 95 12.90 -11.49 -10.77
N VAL A 96 13.62 -12.58 -10.50
CA VAL A 96 13.48 -13.88 -11.15
C VAL A 96 13.47 -14.98 -10.09
N LEU A 97 12.31 -15.59 -9.88
CA LEU A 97 12.06 -16.64 -8.88
C LEU A 97 12.14 -18.04 -9.51
N ASP A 98 13.26 -18.29 -10.18
CA ASP A 98 13.52 -19.46 -11.02
C ASP A 98 15.00 -19.88 -10.88
N ARG A 99 15.43 -20.94 -11.58
CA ARG A 99 16.79 -21.48 -11.59
C ARG A 99 17.32 -21.71 -10.17
N VAL A 100 18.45 -21.09 -9.81
CA VAL A 100 19.09 -21.28 -8.50
C VAL A 100 18.30 -20.60 -7.37
N VAL A 101 17.51 -19.55 -7.65
CA VAL A 101 16.64 -18.93 -6.61
C VAL A 101 15.59 -19.95 -6.15
N ALA A 102 14.92 -20.61 -7.10
CA ALA A 102 13.99 -21.68 -6.78
C ALA A 102 14.68 -22.90 -6.14
N SER A 103 15.85 -23.29 -6.63
CA SER A 103 16.60 -24.44 -6.10
C SER A 103 17.13 -24.26 -4.67
N GLU A 104 17.50 -23.03 -4.26
CA GLU A 104 18.04 -22.74 -2.92
C GLU A 104 16.91 -22.42 -1.90
N ALA A 105 15.72 -22.06 -2.38
CA ALA A 105 14.52 -21.95 -1.55
C ALA A 105 13.84 -23.30 -1.30
N GLY A 106 13.77 -24.17 -2.33
CA GLY A 106 13.16 -25.49 -2.26
C GLY A 106 11.66 -25.42 -1.98
N SER A 107 11.26 -25.60 -0.72
CA SER A 107 9.87 -25.44 -0.25
C SER A 107 9.67 -24.25 0.70
N ASP A 108 10.73 -23.52 1.07
CA ASP A 108 10.63 -22.29 1.84
C ASP A 108 10.57 -21.08 0.90
N TYR A 109 9.37 -20.79 0.41
CA TYR A 109 9.14 -19.65 -0.48
C TYR A 109 9.38 -18.28 0.19
N THR A 110 9.53 -18.23 1.54
CA THR A 110 9.92 -17.01 2.26
C THR A 110 11.40 -16.70 2.10
N GLN A 111 12.23 -17.68 1.72
CA GLN A 111 13.69 -17.57 1.69
C GLN A 111 14.20 -16.35 0.88
N PRO A 112 13.72 -16.06 -0.35
CA PRO A 112 14.24 -14.93 -1.13
C PRO A 112 13.82 -13.55 -0.57
N PHE A 113 12.77 -13.50 0.25
CA PHE A 113 12.15 -12.28 0.78
C PHE A 113 12.47 -12.04 2.26
N ARG A 114 13.30 -12.88 2.88
CA ARG A 114 13.48 -12.93 4.35
C ARG A 114 14.02 -11.65 4.99
N TYR A 115 14.65 -10.76 4.22
CA TYR A 115 15.23 -9.51 4.70
C TYR A 115 14.61 -8.25 4.05
N MET A 116 13.38 -8.35 3.53
CA MET A 116 12.66 -7.19 2.97
C MET A 116 12.43 -6.08 4.01
N ASP A 117 12.29 -6.45 5.29
CA ASP A 117 12.20 -5.54 6.44
C ASP A 117 13.43 -4.61 6.57
N THR A 118 14.63 -5.10 6.22
CA THR A 118 15.87 -4.31 6.31
C THR A 118 15.89 -3.09 5.40
N LEU A 119 15.05 -3.06 4.37
CA LEU A 119 14.94 -1.94 3.42
C LEU A 119 14.15 -0.75 4.00
N GLY A 120 13.22 -1.01 4.91
CA GLY A 120 12.37 0.00 5.56
C GLY A 120 10.88 -0.32 5.46
N GLU A 121 10.04 0.62 5.91
CA GLU A 121 8.58 0.52 5.85
C GLU A 121 8.02 1.28 4.64
N PHE A 122 7.06 0.65 3.96
CA PHE A 122 6.44 1.13 2.71
C PHE A 122 4.94 0.80 2.70
N ASP A 123 4.16 1.64 2.03
CA ASP A 123 2.71 1.49 1.86
C ASP A 123 2.34 0.47 0.76
N GLU A 124 3.17 0.35 -0.28
CA GLU A 124 3.10 -0.68 -1.34
C GLU A 124 4.46 -0.78 -2.06
N GLY A 125 4.72 -1.91 -2.71
CA GLY A 125 5.91 -2.10 -3.55
C GLY A 125 5.58 -2.35 -5.03
N ILE A 126 6.48 -1.87 -5.88
CA ILE A 126 6.57 -2.12 -7.32
C ILE A 126 7.85 -2.91 -7.59
N ALA A 127 7.76 -3.99 -8.36
CA ALA A 127 8.95 -4.69 -8.88
C ALA A 127 8.82 -5.07 -10.36
N ASP A 128 9.96 -5.39 -10.95
CA ASP A 128 10.11 -5.83 -12.34
C ASP A 128 10.24 -7.36 -12.38
N LEU A 129 9.19 -8.07 -12.80
CA LEU A 129 9.18 -9.54 -12.78
C LEU A 129 9.66 -10.06 -14.13
N GLU A 130 10.93 -10.47 -14.20
CA GLU A 130 11.59 -10.87 -15.46
C GLU A 130 11.44 -12.38 -15.73
N CYS A 131 10.25 -12.90 -15.44
CA CYS A 131 9.81 -14.27 -15.73
C CYS A 131 8.28 -14.31 -15.91
N PRO A 132 7.74 -15.18 -16.77
CA PRO A 132 6.31 -15.51 -16.77
C PRO A 132 5.97 -16.35 -15.53
N VAL A 133 4.70 -16.38 -15.15
CA VAL A 133 4.17 -17.16 -14.02
C VAL A 133 3.13 -18.16 -14.52
N THR A 134 3.54 -19.40 -14.78
CA THR A 134 2.68 -20.43 -15.40
C THR A 134 2.86 -21.81 -14.77
N ASP A 135 1.86 -22.69 -14.90
CA ASP A 135 1.98 -24.12 -14.53
C ASP A 135 2.86 -24.92 -15.53
N SER A 136 3.58 -24.26 -16.45
CA SER A 136 4.50 -24.91 -17.40
C SER A 136 5.59 -25.70 -16.69
N SER A 137 5.81 -26.94 -17.15
CA SER A 137 6.87 -27.84 -16.69
C SER A 137 8.24 -27.55 -17.31
N TYR A 138 8.40 -26.41 -17.99
CA TYR A 138 9.70 -25.96 -18.50
C TYR A 138 10.68 -25.75 -17.33
N VAL A 139 11.87 -26.35 -17.44
CA VAL A 139 12.95 -26.21 -16.44
C VAL A 139 14.07 -25.36 -17.02
N SER A 140 14.20 -24.17 -16.47
CA SER A 140 15.20 -23.17 -16.85
C SER A 140 16.59 -23.55 -16.36
N VAL A 141 17.60 -23.56 -17.23
CA VAL A 141 18.97 -23.99 -16.88
C VAL A 141 19.94 -22.80 -16.96
N LYS A 142 20.74 -22.60 -15.90
CA LYS A 142 21.76 -21.54 -15.87
C LYS A 142 22.89 -21.88 -16.87
N GLY A 143 23.24 -20.93 -17.73
CA GLY A 143 24.30 -21.08 -18.73
C GLY A 143 23.83 -21.47 -20.14
N GLN A 144 22.52 -21.45 -20.43
CA GLN A 144 22.01 -21.53 -21.81
C GLN A 144 22.34 -20.25 -22.59
N GLU A 145 22.69 -20.36 -23.87
CA GLU A 145 23.02 -19.21 -24.74
C GLU A 145 21.83 -18.27 -24.98
N ASN A 146 20.60 -18.81 -24.93
CA ASN A 146 19.36 -18.04 -24.90
C ASN A 146 18.53 -18.56 -23.71
N PRO A 147 18.67 -17.96 -22.50
CA PRO A 147 17.90 -18.39 -21.34
C PRO A 147 16.42 -18.08 -21.57
N ARG A 148 15.56 -19.00 -21.14
CA ARG A 148 14.14 -18.76 -20.89
C ARG A 148 13.85 -19.00 -19.41
N PHE A 149 12.80 -18.38 -18.90
CA PHE A 149 12.34 -18.50 -17.53
C PHE A 149 10.89 -18.99 -17.43
N ASN A 150 10.55 -19.63 -16.32
CA ASN A 150 9.17 -19.78 -15.84
C ASN A 150 9.14 -19.83 -14.30
N CYS A 151 8.66 -18.76 -13.69
CA CYS A 151 8.41 -18.72 -12.26
C CYS A 151 7.14 -19.51 -11.93
N GLN A 152 7.21 -20.35 -10.90
CA GLN A 152 6.07 -21.21 -10.55
C GLN A 152 5.02 -20.45 -9.72
N PRO A 153 3.71 -20.67 -9.90
CA PRO A 153 2.66 -19.87 -9.24
C PRO A 153 2.63 -19.91 -7.71
N HIS A 154 3.37 -20.83 -7.07
CA HIS A 154 3.53 -20.89 -5.61
C HIS A 154 4.23 -19.67 -4.98
N TRP A 155 4.89 -18.82 -5.78
CA TRP A 155 5.56 -17.61 -5.29
C TRP A 155 4.62 -16.46 -4.95
N LEU A 156 3.45 -16.40 -5.60
CA LEU A 156 2.56 -15.24 -5.57
C LEU A 156 2.09 -14.83 -4.16
N PRO A 157 1.78 -15.76 -3.22
CA PRO A 157 1.41 -15.41 -1.85
C PRO A 157 2.54 -14.76 -1.03
N GLU A 158 3.80 -14.98 -1.40
CA GLU A 158 4.94 -14.31 -0.77
C GLU A 158 5.24 -12.98 -1.47
N LEU A 159 5.31 -13.01 -2.81
CA LEU A 159 5.55 -11.82 -3.65
C LEU A 159 4.58 -10.69 -3.31
N LYS A 160 3.28 -10.97 -3.15
CA LYS A 160 2.26 -9.97 -2.81
C LYS A 160 2.46 -9.30 -1.44
N LYS A 161 3.24 -9.88 -0.51
CA LYS A 161 3.50 -9.24 0.80
C LYS A 161 4.40 -8.01 0.68
N SER A 162 5.22 -7.95 -0.37
CA SER A 162 6.16 -6.84 -0.59
C SER A 162 5.94 -6.11 -1.91
N PHE A 163 5.28 -6.74 -2.89
CA PHE A 163 5.07 -6.19 -4.23
C PHE A 163 3.65 -6.48 -4.72
N GLY A 164 2.73 -5.55 -4.46
CA GLY A 164 1.37 -5.57 -4.99
C GLY A 164 1.20 -4.91 -6.34
N ILE A 165 2.26 -4.35 -6.91
CA ILE A 165 2.32 -3.87 -8.30
C ILE A 165 3.50 -4.56 -8.99
N ILE A 166 3.28 -5.13 -10.17
CA ILE A 166 4.32 -5.82 -10.93
C ILE A 166 4.36 -5.28 -12.37
N LYS A 167 5.54 -4.80 -12.78
CA LYS A 167 5.87 -4.52 -14.18
C LYS A 167 6.08 -5.84 -14.92
N LEU A 168 5.38 -5.99 -16.05
CA LEU A 168 5.55 -7.10 -17.00
C LEU A 168 6.12 -6.65 -18.35
N ALA A 169 6.43 -5.35 -18.51
CA ALA A 169 7.12 -4.82 -19.68
C ALA A 169 8.60 -5.18 -19.66
N GLY A 170 8.93 -6.44 -19.91
CA GLY A 170 10.30 -6.97 -19.90
C GLY A 170 10.55 -7.97 -21.02
N ASN A 171 11.82 -8.25 -21.31
CA ASN A 171 12.25 -9.16 -22.38
C ASN A 171 11.84 -10.62 -22.14
N HIS A 172 11.75 -11.09 -20.89
CA HIS A 172 11.48 -12.49 -20.56
C HIS A 172 10.03 -12.84 -20.19
N THR A 173 9.14 -11.86 -20.00
CA THR A 173 7.74 -12.13 -19.61
C THR A 173 6.92 -12.87 -20.67
N TYR A 174 7.44 -12.98 -21.89
CA TYR A 174 6.86 -13.72 -23.00
C TYR A 174 7.60 -15.04 -23.29
N ASP A 175 8.48 -15.50 -22.40
CA ASP A 175 9.24 -16.74 -22.58
C ASP A 175 8.34 -17.98 -22.70
N MET A 176 7.10 -17.93 -22.20
CA MET A 176 6.07 -18.96 -22.36
C MET A 176 4.97 -18.57 -23.39
N GLY A 177 5.25 -17.60 -24.26
CA GLY A 177 4.38 -17.17 -25.36
C GLY A 177 3.15 -16.37 -24.93
N ALA A 178 2.22 -16.16 -25.86
CA ALA A 178 1.00 -15.39 -25.65
C ALA A 178 0.11 -15.98 -24.54
N ASP A 179 -0.06 -17.30 -24.55
CA ASP A 179 -0.85 -18.02 -23.55
C ASP A 179 -0.21 -17.88 -22.16
N GLY A 180 1.11 -18.08 -22.07
CA GLY A 180 1.85 -17.93 -20.81
C GLY A 180 1.88 -16.49 -20.28
N PHE A 181 1.95 -15.48 -21.14
CA PHE A 181 1.81 -14.08 -20.72
C PHE A 181 0.39 -13.80 -20.21
N THR A 182 -0.64 -14.29 -20.90
CA THR A 182 -2.04 -14.14 -20.48
C THR A 182 -2.29 -14.80 -19.13
N GLU A 183 -1.82 -16.04 -18.96
CA GLU A 183 -1.86 -16.79 -17.71
C GLU A 183 -1.12 -16.06 -16.58
N THR A 184 0.04 -15.44 -16.87
CA THR A 184 0.81 -14.63 -15.92
C THR A 184 -0.03 -13.46 -15.40
N VAL A 185 -0.68 -12.70 -16.29
CA VAL A 185 -1.56 -11.58 -15.92
C VAL A 185 -2.73 -12.06 -15.06
N GLU A 186 -3.42 -13.12 -15.49
CA GLU A 186 -4.59 -13.66 -14.77
C GLU A 186 -4.21 -14.19 -13.38
N ARG A 187 -3.05 -14.85 -13.23
CA ARG A 187 -2.57 -15.33 -11.93
C ARG A 187 -2.15 -14.18 -11.00
N LEU A 188 -1.51 -13.14 -11.51
CA LEU A 188 -1.18 -11.93 -10.74
C LEU A 188 -2.45 -11.22 -10.26
N GLN A 189 -3.43 -10.98 -11.14
CA GLN A 189 -4.72 -10.39 -10.80
C GLN A 189 -5.46 -11.22 -9.73
N LYS A 190 -5.48 -12.55 -9.89
CA LYS A 190 -6.08 -13.49 -8.92
C LYS A 190 -5.37 -13.52 -7.56
N ALA A 191 -4.08 -13.17 -7.52
CA ALA A 191 -3.31 -12.99 -6.28
C ALA A 191 -3.44 -11.57 -5.67
N GLY A 192 -4.22 -10.67 -6.26
CA GLY A 192 -4.36 -9.28 -5.80
C GLY A 192 -3.15 -8.40 -6.13
N ILE A 193 -2.41 -8.74 -7.18
CA ILE A 193 -1.28 -7.98 -7.71
C ILE A 193 -1.71 -7.24 -8.98
N GLN A 194 -1.39 -5.94 -9.06
CA GLN A 194 -1.72 -5.05 -10.17
C GLN A 194 -0.62 -5.16 -11.24
N ALA A 195 -0.93 -5.77 -12.40
CA ALA A 195 0.03 -6.08 -13.45
C ALA A 195 0.06 -5.03 -14.58
N VAL A 196 1.20 -4.37 -14.79
CA VAL A 196 1.35 -3.20 -15.69
C VAL A 196 2.35 -3.43 -16.83
N GLY A 197 2.03 -2.89 -18.01
CA GLY A 197 2.83 -3.04 -19.23
C GLY A 197 2.74 -4.42 -19.89
N HIS A 198 3.32 -4.53 -21.09
CA HIS A 198 3.32 -5.74 -21.92
C HIS A 198 4.72 -6.00 -22.51
N HIS A 199 5.04 -7.25 -22.82
CA HIS A 199 6.35 -7.63 -23.38
C HIS A 199 6.68 -6.88 -24.67
N ASN A 200 5.72 -6.85 -25.61
CA ASN A 200 5.80 -6.11 -26.86
C ASN A 200 4.90 -4.87 -26.73
N PRO A 201 5.44 -3.64 -26.67
CA PRO A 201 4.62 -2.45 -26.44
C PRO A 201 3.60 -2.21 -27.56
N HIS A 202 3.89 -2.67 -28.78
CA HIS A 202 3.08 -2.45 -29.99
C HIS A 202 1.79 -3.30 -30.05
N VAL A 203 1.54 -4.18 -29.08
CA VAL A 203 0.37 -5.08 -29.04
C VAL A 203 -0.80 -4.47 -28.29
N GLU A 204 -0.54 -3.78 -27.19
CA GLU A 204 -1.59 -3.13 -26.40
C GLU A 204 -1.94 -1.77 -26.99
N LYS A 205 -3.23 -1.43 -27.02
CA LYS A 205 -3.70 -0.12 -27.50
C LYS A 205 -3.23 1.03 -26.62
N ASP A 206 -2.95 0.74 -25.35
CA ASP A 206 -2.44 1.69 -24.36
C ASP A 206 -1.47 0.96 -23.42
N ASN A 207 -0.25 1.48 -23.25
CA ASN A 207 0.76 0.92 -22.34
C ASN A 207 0.64 1.50 -20.91
N CYS A 208 -0.34 2.37 -20.68
CA CYS A 208 -0.72 2.91 -19.38
C CYS A 208 -1.89 2.14 -18.76
N LYS A 209 -1.86 1.91 -17.44
CA LYS A 209 -3.00 1.43 -16.66
C LYS A 209 -3.20 2.29 -15.41
N VAL A 210 -4.43 2.45 -14.95
CA VAL A 210 -4.71 3.15 -13.69
C VAL A 210 -4.59 2.19 -12.52
N VAL A 211 -3.57 2.42 -11.70
CA VAL A 211 -3.21 1.60 -10.54
C VAL A 211 -3.72 2.28 -9.27
N ALA A 212 -4.35 1.53 -8.38
CA ALA A 212 -4.72 2.00 -7.05
C ALA A 212 -3.52 1.90 -6.11
N PHE A 213 -2.92 3.05 -5.80
CA PHE A 213 -1.86 3.16 -4.80
C PHE A 213 -2.47 3.39 -3.42
N PRO A 214 -2.15 2.62 -2.38
CA PRO A 214 -2.60 2.89 -1.02
C PRO A 214 -1.99 4.19 -0.50
N VAL A 215 -2.79 4.92 0.27
CA VAL A 215 -2.39 6.19 0.90
C VAL A 215 -2.87 6.27 2.34
N ARG A 216 -2.16 7.06 3.12
CA ARG A 216 -2.46 7.40 4.51
C ARG A 216 -2.91 8.85 4.60
N LEU A 217 -4.05 9.07 5.23
CA LEU A 217 -4.65 10.38 5.43
C LEU A 217 -4.37 10.83 6.85
N GLN A 218 -3.63 11.92 7.01
CA GLN A 218 -3.43 12.55 8.32
C GLN A 218 -4.71 13.30 8.69
N ILE A 219 -5.33 12.93 9.80
CA ILE A 219 -6.51 13.59 10.35
C ILE A 219 -6.07 14.67 11.36
N SER A 220 -6.82 15.77 11.43
CA SER A 220 -6.56 16.96 12.27
C SER A 220 -6.56 16.70 13.79
N ASP A 221 -7.04 15.55 14.24
CA ASP A 221 -6.97 15.12 15.65
C ASP A 221 -5.79 14.18 15.95
N GLY A 222 -4.88 14.02 14.98
CA GLY A 222 -3.69 13.18 15.07
C GLY A 222 -3.91 11.72 14.64
N LYS A 223 -5.14 11.29 14.33
CA LYS A 223 -5.38 9.95 13.75
C LYS A 223 -4.86 9.85 12.32
N GLU A 224 -4.74 8.61 11.85
CA GLU A 224 -4.44 8.27 10.46
C GLU A 224 -5.53 7.35 9.91
N GLU A 225 -6.02 7.63 8.70
CA GLU A 225 -6.97 6.78 7.97
C GLU A 225 -6.33 6.23 6.69
N LYS A 226 -6.86 5.13 6.15
CA LYS A 226 -6.37 4.49 4.92
C LYS A 226 -7.30 4.76 3.74
N GLY A 227 -6.73 5.09 2.59
CA GLY A 227 -7.42 5.24 1.31
C GLY A 227 -6.59 4.68 0.16
N THR A 228 -7.05 4.93 -1.07
CA THR A 228 -6.25 4.71 -2.29
C THR A 228 -6.37 5.92 -3.20
N LEU A 229 -5.30 6.26 -3.92
CA LEU A 229 -5.34 7.21 -5.04
C LEU A 229 -5.07 6.46 -6.36
N PRO A 230 -5.79 6.80 -7.45
CA PRO A 230 -5.49 6.28 -8.76
C PRO A 230 -4.32 7.05 -9.37
N ILE A 231 -3.30 6.32 -9.83
CA ILE A 231 -2.13 6.87 -10.53
C ILE A 231 -1.94 6.05 -11.80
N ALA A 232 -1.75 6.72 -12.94
CA ALA A 232 -1.41 6.02 -14.17
C ALA A 232 0.02 5.50 -14.10
N VAL A 233 0.22 4.21 -14.36
CA VAL A 233 1.55 3.62 -14.51
C VAL A 233 1.69 3.21 -15.97
N CYS A 234 2.61 3.87 -16.67
CA CYS A 234 2.88 3.62 -18.09
C CYS A 234 4.21 2.86 -18.19
N ALA A 235 4.14 1.60 -18.64
CA ALA A 235 5.24 0.66 -18.53
C ALA A 235 5.61 0.09 -19.91
N PHE A 236 6.76 0.48 -20.44
CA PHE A 236 7.18 0.20 -21.81
C PHE A 236 8.41 -0.71 -21.88
N ASN A 237 8.46 -1.62 -22.85
CA ASN A 237 9.65 -2.38 -23.19
C ASN A 237 10.25 -1.88 -24.52
N TYR A 238 11.36 -1.15 -24.44
CA TYR A 238 12.13 -0.67 -25.58
C TYR A 238 13.59 -1.18 -25.50
N LYS A 239 13.75 -2.46 -25.11
CA LYS A 239 15.02 -3.18 -25.04
C LYS A 239 15.15 -4.15 -26.24
N ILE A 240 16.39 -4.34 -26.71
CA ILE A 240 16.81 -5.27 -27.78
C ILE A 240 16.15 -5.02 -29.15
N ILE A 241 14.88 -5.40 -29.32
CA ILE A 241 14.16 -5.44 -30.60
C ILE A 241 13.06 -4.38 -30.75
N PHE A 242 12.68 -3.73 -29.65
CA PHE A 242 11.59 -2.74 -29.63
C PHE A 242 12.12 -1.30 -29.48
N ALA A 243 11.42 -0.35 -30.08
CA ALA A 243 11.71 1.08 -30.03
C ALA A 243 10.38 1.86 -30.09
N PRO A 244 10.26 3.08 -29.52
CA PRO A 244 9.00 3.79 -29.46
C PRO A 244 8.44 4.13 -30.86
N GLU A 245 7.29 3.55 -31.19
CA GLU A 245 6.48 3.91 -32.35
C GLU A 245 5.64 5.17 -32.09
N ALA A 246 5.08 5.75 -33.16
CA ALA A 246 4.36 7.02 -33.09
C ALA A 246 2.97 6.83 -32.46
N GLY A 247 2.73 7.48 -31.32
CA GLY A 247 1.47 7.40 -30.56
C GLY A 247 1.61 6.66 -29.23
N GLU A 248 2.59 5.76 -29.09
CA GLU A 248 2.74 4.92 -27.89
C GLU A 248 3.09 5.74 -26.65
N VAL A 249 4.04 6.66 -26.77
CA VAL A 249 4.48 7.51 -25.65
C VAL A 249 3.57 8.73 -25.53
N GLU A 250 2.94 9.16 -26.62
CA GLU A 250 1.92 10.20 -26.64
C GLU A 250 0.65 9.80 -25.87
N ALA A 251 0.37 8.50 -25.68
CA ALA A 251 -0.70 8.00 -24.81
C ALA A 251 -0.61 8.54 -23.37
N ILE A 252 0.62 8.75 -22.86
CA ILE A 252 0.89 9.39 -21.56
C ILE A 252 0.18 10.75 -21.45
N GLN A 253 0.06 11.51 -22.55
CA GLN A 253 -0.62 12.80 -22.57
C GLN A 253 -2.12 12.72 -22.28
N ARG A 254 -2.75 11.55 -22.45
CA ARG A 254 -4.17 11.33 -22.09
C ARG A 254 -4.31 11.39 -20.56
N TYR A 255 -3.59 10.51 -19.86
CA TYR A 255 -3.58 10.42 -18.41
C TYR A 255 -2.98 11.68 -17.75
N ALA A 256 -1.89 12.23 -18.29
CA ALA A 256 -1.15 13.35 -17.71
C ALA A 256 -1.93 14.67 -17.68
N LYS A 257 -3.08 14.79 -18.36
CA LYS A 257 -4.01 15.93 -18.25
C LYS A 257 -4.82 15.92 -16.95
N ILE A 258 -5.14 14.73 -16.43
CA ILE A 258 -6.13 14.55 -15.35
C ILE A 258 -5.59 13.80 -14.12
N MET A 259 -4.50 13.04 -14.23
CA MET A 259 -3.91 12.34 -13.08
C MET A 259 -2.37 12.36 -13.10
N PRO A 260 -1.69 12.08 -11.97
CA PRO A 260 -0.27 11.80 -11.95
C PRO A 260 0.05 10.57 -12.81
N VAL A 261 1.25 10.54 -13.40
CA VAL A 261 1.70 9.42 -14.24
C VAL A 261 3.12 9.02 -13.84
N PHE A 262 3.34 7.75 -13.54
CA PHE A 262 4.66 7.18 -13.23
C PHE A 262 5.16 6.41 -14.46
N GLY A 263 6.35 6.75 -14.96
CA GLY A 263 6.97 6.09 -16.10
C GLY A 263 7.85 4.93 -15.66
N LEU A 264 7.57 3.72 -16.16
CA LEU A 264 8.42 2.55 -16.01
C LEU A 264 8.95 2.12 -17.39
N LEU A 265 10.22 1.71 -17.44
CA LEU A 265 10.89 1.40 -18.71
C LEU A 265 11.78 0.14 -18.59
N GLN A 266 11.83 -0.64 -19.67
CA GLN A 266 12.90 -1.62 -19.93
C GLN A 266 13.69 -1.11 -21.14
N ALA A 267 14.96 -0.78 -20.95
CA ALA A 267 15.82 -0.23 -22.01
C ALA A 267 17.30 -0.29 -21.62
N GLY A 268 18.18 0.01 -22.59
CA GLY A 268 19.62 0.02 -22.40
C GLY A 268 20.30 -1.30 -22.79
N ALA A 269 21.63 -1.28 -22.82
CA ALA A 269 22.46 -2.46 -23.04
C ALA A 269 22.84 -3.09 -21.69
N GLU A 270 22.83 -4.43 -21.63
CA GLU A 270 23.17 -5.15 -20.40
C GLU A 270 24.64 -5.00 -20.00
N TYR A 271 24.89 -5.07 -18.69
CA TYR A 271 26.23 -5.09 -18.08
C TYR A 271 27.08 -3.82 -18.38
N ILE A 272 26.43 -2.68 -18.66
CA ILE A 272 27.06 -1.37 -18.78
C ILE A 272 26.63 -0.50 -17.59
N THR A 273 27.58 0.20 -16.96
CA THR A 273 27.38 0.98 -15.72
C THR A 273 26.85 2.40 -15.92
N ALA A 274 26.67 2.86 -17.16
CA ALA A 274 26.17 4.19 -17.50
C ALA A 274 25.18 4.13 -18.67
N ALA A 275 24.14 4.95 -18.62
CA ALA A 275 23.02 4.89 -19.55
C ALA A 275 23.36 5.45 -20.94
N GLY A 276 23.05 4.67 -21.98
CA GLY A 276 23.34 5.00 -23.37
C GLY A 276 22.38 6.05 -23.97
N ALA A 277 22.83 6.80 -24.98
CA ALA A 277 22.08 7.94 -25.54
C ALA A 277 20.64 7.58 -26.00
N GLN A 278 20.43 6.38 -26.54
CA GLN A 278 19.11 5.88 -26.95
C GLN A 278 18.17 5.68 -25.73
N GLN A 279 18.68 5.09 -24.65
CA GLN A 279 17.99 4.88 -23.38
C GLN A 279 17.60 6.22 -22.73
N ARG A 280 18.50 7.22 -22.78
CA ARG A 280 18.20 8.61 -22.36
C ARG A 280 17.08 9.22 -23.18
N SER A 281 17.20 9.16 -24.52
CA SER A 281 16.16 9.67 -25.43
C SER A 281 14.79 9.05 -25.17
N TYR A 282 14.70 7.76 -24.84
CA TYR A 282 13.44 7.10 -24.50
C TYR A 282 12.87 7.61 -23.18
N ALA A 283 13.68 7.73 -22.12
CA ALA A 283 13.24 8.29 -20.85
C ALA A 283 12.83 9.78 -20.98
N HIS A 284 13.54 10.57 -21.79
CA HIS A 284 13.18 11.95 -22.12
C HIS A 284 11.80 12.03 -22.78
N LYS A 285 11.50 11.17 -23.77
CA LYS A 285 10.16 11.11 -24.40
C LYS A 285 9.04 10.83 -23.38
N LEU A 286 9.25 9.96 -22.39
CA LEU A 286 8.27 9.68 -21.33
C LEU A 286 8.00 10.93 -20.47
N ILE A 287 9.07 11.62 -20.05
CA ILE A 287 8.99 12.87 -19.28
C ILE A 287 8.29 13.98 -20.06
N ASP A 288 8.59 14.10 -21.35
CA ASP A 288 8.07 15.14 -22.26
C ASP A 288 6.59 14.96 -22.57
N ASN A 289 6.10 13.73 -22.64
CA ASN A 289 4.68 13.44 -22.78
C ASN A 289 3.90 13.50 -21.45
N GLY A 290 4.57 13.69 -20.31
CA GLY A 290 3.94 14.10 -19.06
C GLY A 290 4.18 13.20 -17.84
N ALA A 291 5.03 12.17 -17.93
CA ALA A 291 5.42 11.37 -16.77
C ALA A 291 6.04 12.26 -15.67
N ALA A 292 5.76 11.97 -14.41
CA ALA A 292 6.23 12.73 -13.24
C ALA A 292 7.67 12.37 -12.83
N PHE A 293 8.07 11.13 -13.11
CA PHE A 293 9.44 10.62 -13.09
C PHE A 293 9.53 9.44 -14.07
N VAL A 294 10.75 8.98 -14.37
CA VAL A 294 10.99 7.69 -15.05
C VAL A 294 11.94 6.84 -14.21
N ILE A 295 11.57 5.59 -14.00
CA ILE A 295 12.47 4.56 -13.46
C ILE A 295 12.58 3.45 -14.51
N ALA A 296 13.79 3.25 -15.01
CA ALA A 296 14.13 2.26 -15.99
C ALA A 296 14.91 1.09 -15.35
N ASN A 297 14.91 -0.05 -16.03
CA ASN A 297 15.63 -1.26 -15.65
C ASN A 297 15.96 -2.10 -16.90
N GLY A 298 16.54 -3.29 -16.69
CA GLY A 298 16.78 -4.28 -17.73
C GLY A 298 18.23 -4.41 -18.18
N THR A 299 19.15 -3.68 -17.56
CA THR A 299 20.60 -3.78 -17.85
C THR A 299 21.35 -4.69 -16.86
N HIS A 300 20.66 -5.22 -15.85
CA HIS A 300 21.17 -6.03 -14.72
C HIS A 300 22.21 -5.35 -13.81
N TYR A 301 22.79 -4.22 -14.20
CA TYR A 301 23.62 -3.36 -13.35
C TYR A 301 22.81 -2.16 -12.84
N VAL A 302 23.26 -1.57 -11.72
CA VAL A 302 22.83 -0.21 -11.32
C VAL A 302 23.53 0.80 -12.22
N GLN A 303 22.76 1.69 -12.84
CA GLN A 303 23.25 2.79 -13.69
C GLN A 303 23.02 4.16 -13.02
N ASP A 304 23.38 5.23 -13.73
CA ASP A 304 23.27 6.60 -13.26
C ASP A 304 21.82 7.12 -13.20
N SER A 305 21.65 8.29 -12.58
CA SER A 305 20.41 9.08 -12.59
C SER A 305 20.67 10.51 -13.05
N GLU A 306 19.62 11.21 -13.48
CA GLU A 306 19.67 12.63 -13.85
C GLU A 306 18.35 13.34 -13.51
N VAL A 307 18.36 14.67 -13.54
CA VAL A 307 17.15 15.50 -13.47
C VAL A 307 16.86 16.12 -14.84
N TYR A 308 15.86 15.60 -15.54
CA TYR A 308 15.40 16.16 -16.80
C TYR A 308 14.08 16.92 -16.59
N LYS A 309 14.08 18.22 -16.89
CA LYS A 309 12.94 19.13 -16.71
C LYS A 309 12.32 19.07 -15.30
N ASN A 310 13.19 19.16 -14.29
CA ASN A 310 12.87 19.15 -12.85
C ASN A 310 12.21 17.85 -12.36
N LYS A 311 12.50 16.71 -13.01
CA LYS A 311 11.96 15.39 -12.69
C LYS A 311 13.07 14.34 -12.73
N LEU A 312 12.99 13.37 -11.82
CA LEU A 312 13.95 12.28 -11.72
C LEU A 312 13.86 11.32 -12.91
N ILE A 313 15.01 10.94 -13.45
CA ILE A 313 15.20 9.73 -14.25
C ILE A 313 16.26 8.86 -13.58
N VAL A 314 15.94 7.59 -13.28
CA VAL A 314 16.92 6.55 -12.88
C VAL A 314 17.00 5.52 -13.99
N TYR A 315 18.20 5.23 -14.51
CA TYR A 315 18.32 4.48 -15.76
C TYR A 315 18.35 2.95 -15.64
N SER A 316 18.82 2.42 -14.52
CA SER A 316 18.70 0.99 -14.24
C SER A 316 18.79 0.74 -12.74
N LEU A 317 17.80 0.02 -12.22
CA LEU A 317 17.77 -0.47 -10.85
C LEU A 317 18.65 -1.72 -10.63
N GLY A 318 19.02 -2.41 -11.71
CA GLY A 318 19.79 -3.65 -11.66
C GLY A 318 18.96 -4.82 -11.11
N ASN A 319 19.64 -5.80 -10.52
CA ASN A 319 18.97 -6.99 -10.01
C ASN A 319 18.51 -6.79 -8.56
N PHE A 320 17.25 -7.13 -8.28
CA PHE A 320 16.73 -7.17 -6.93
C PHE A 320 16.77 -8.60 -6.35
N ILE A 321 16.21 -9.60 -7.03
CA ILE A 321 16.32 -11.03 -6.67
C ILE A 321 16.66 -11.82 -7.94
N PHE A 322 17.90 -12.28 -8.11
CA PHE A 322 18.33 -13.06 -9.27
C PHE A 322 19.53 -13.96 -8.94
N ASP A 323 19.81 -14.97 -9.78
CA ASP A 323 20.91 -15.92 -9.63
C ASP A 323 22.16 -15.59 -10.46
N GLN A 324 22.40 -14.30 -10.73
CA GLN A 324 23.69 -13.84 -11.25
C GLN A 324 24.74 -13.75 -10.10
N THR A 325 26.02 -13.64 -10.47
CA THR A 325 27.18 -13.86 -9.56
C THR A 325 28.28 -12.82 -9.69
N ASP A 326 28.24 -11.98 -10.70
CA ASP A 326 29.28 -10.97 -10.93
C ASP A 326 29.03 -9.77 -10.01
N TYR A 327 30.10 -9.16 -9.49
CA TYR A 327 30.02 -8.17 -8.42
C TYR A 327 29.04 -7.00 -8.67
N GLU A 328 28.91 -6.55 -9.92
CA GLU A 328 27.96 -5.50 -10.30
C GLU A 328 26.52 -6.03 -10.50
N THR A 329 26.32 -7.31 -10.85
CA THR A 329 24.99 -7.97 -10.90
C THR A 329 24.42 -8.27 -9.50
N MET A 330 25.27 -8.23 -8.47
CA MET A 330 24.91 -8.44 -7.07
C MET A 330 24.55 -7.14 -6.35
N ARG A 331 24.73 -5.99 -7.00
CA ARG A 331 24.19 -4.70 -6.54
C ARG A 331 22.75 -4.57 -7.03
N GLY A 332 21.82 -4.41 -6.10
CA GLY A 332 20.49 -3.92 -6.40
C GLY A 332 20.35 -2.47 -5.98
N LEU A 333 19.45 -1.75 -6.65
CA LEU A 333 18.91 -0.48 -6.21
C LEU A 333 17.39 -0.61 -6.14
N SER A 334 16.80 -0.05 -5.10
CA SER A 334 15.40 0.33 -5.06
C SER A 334 15.30 1.84 -4.85
N VAL A 335 14.24 2.47 -5.35
CA VAL A 335 13.94 3.88 -5.09
C VAL A 335 12.70 3.93 -4.20
N ALA A 336 12.81 4.53 -3.01
CA ALA A 336 11.62 4.94 -2.29
C ALA A 336 11.05 6.20 -2.94
N VAL A 337 9.75 6.22 -3.17
CA VAL A 337 8.99 7.38 -3.66
C VAL A 337 8.01 7.78 -2.57
N ASP A 338 8.27 8.89 -1.88
CA ASP A 338 7.25 9.50 -1.02
C ASP A 338 6.38 10.43 -1.88
N ILE A 339 5.06 10.31 -1.75
CA ILE A 339 4.08 11.26 -2.28
C ILE A 339 3.46 12.06 -1.14
N THR A 340 3.14 13.32 -1.39
CA THR A 340 2.33 14.14 -0.45
C THR A 340 1.46 15.12 -1.21
N ALA A 341 0.20 15.27 -0.77
CA ALA A 341 -0.70 16.34 -1.19
C ALA A 341 -1.46 16.90 0.02
N ASN A 342 -1.86 18.17 -0.05
CA ASN A 342 -2.85 18.73 0.86
C ASN A 342 -4.22 18.12 0.53
N TYR A 343 -5.04 17.85 1.54
CA TYR A 343 -6.39 17.36 1.32
C TYR A 343 -7.33 18.50 0.89
N ASP A 344 -8.16 18.24 -0.12
CA ASP A 344 -9.18 19.16 -0.61
C ASP A 344 -10.40 18.40 -1.18
N GLN A 345 -11.38 19.12 -1.72
CA GLN A 345 -12.58 18.52 -2.30
C GLN A 345 -12.29 17.68 -3.56
N ASN A 346 -11.21 17.95 -4.29
CA ASN A 346 -10.81 17.19 -5.47
C ASN A 346 -10.16 15.86 -5.06
N ILE A 347 -9.22 15.89 -4.11
CA ILE A 347 -8.67 14.71 -3.43
C ILE A 347 -9.78 13.82 -2.86
N SER A 348 -10.77 14.42 -2.17
CA SER A 348 -11.92 13.70 -1.62
C SER A 348 -12.70 12.91 -2.69
N LYS A 349 -12.95 13.51 -3.87
CA LYS A 349 -13.55 12.82 -5.02
C LYS A 349 -12.65 11.71 -5.56
N TRP A 350 -11.34 11.95 -5.69
CA TRP A 350 -10.38 10.95 -6.18
C TRP A 350 -10.33 9.69 -5.29
N LEU A 351 -10.31 9.86 -3.97
CA LEU A 351 -10.40 8.75 -3.00
C LEU A 351 -11.74 7.98 -3.16
N ALA A 352 -12.85 8.70 -3.33
CA ALA A 352 -14.19 8.14 -3.51
C ALA A 352 -14.43 7.50 -4.90
N LEU A 353 -13.58 7.79 -5.89
CA LEU A 353 -13.52 7.11 -7.19
C LEU A 353 -12.62 5.87 -7.10
N SER A 354 -11.45 5.98 -6.49
CA SER A 354 -10.48 4.89 -6.33
C SER A 354 -11.07 3.65 -5.67
N SER A 355 -11.96 3.82 -4.68
CA SER A 355 -12.66 2.71 -4.02
C SER A 355 -13.71 1.98 -4.88
N LYS A 356 -14.05 2.50 -6.06
CA LYS A 356 -14.99 1.92 -7.04
C LYS A 356 -14.29 1.43 -8.30
N CYS A 357 -13.09 1.94 -8.55
CA CYS A 357 -12.16 1.48 -9.56
C CYS A 357 -11.72 0.04 -9.30
N ASN A 358 -11.99 -0.86 -10.24
CA ASN A 358 -11.45 -2.22 -10.17
C ASN A 358 -10.02 -2.25 -10.75
N ALA A 359 -9.04 -1.77 -9.98
CA ALA A 359 -7.65 -1.65 -10.43
C ALA A 359 -6.90 -2.99 -10.65
N THR A 360 -7.56 -4.13 -10.40
CA THR A 360 -7.09 -5.47 -10.82
C THR A 360 -7.87 -6.06 -12.00
N ALA A 361 -8.79 -5.29 -12.60
CA ALA A 361 -9.47 -5.71 -13.84
C ALA A 361 -8.50 -5.77 -15.04
N ARG A 362 -8.93 -6.46 -16.11
CA ARG A 362 -8.25 -6.46 -17.41
C ARG A 362 -8.47 -5.13 -18.17
N GLU A 363 -9.58 -4.47 -17.92
CA GLU A 363 -9.95 -3.16 -18.45
C GLU A 363 -10.34 -2.26 -17.27
N ASP A 364 -9.63 -1.15 -17.06
CA ASP A 364 -10.01 -0.12 -16.09
C ASP A 364 -10.79 1.01 -16.78
N ASN A 365 -11.78 1.58 -16.09
CA ASN A 365 -12.57 2.72 -16.55
C ASN A 365 -12.32 3.99 -15.72
N CYS A 366 -11.23 4.01 -14.95
CA CYS A 366 -10.97 5.03 -13.93
C CYS A 366 -10.69 6.39 -14.55
N LEU A 367 -9.98 6.40 -15.68
CA LEU A 367 -9.72 7.61 -16.45
C LEU A 367 -11.03 8.22 -16.99
N GLU A 368 -11.89 7.40 -17.59
CA GLU A 368 -13.12 7.87 -18.25
C GLU A 368 -14.17 8.31 -17.22
N GLU A 369 -14.23 7.65 -16.06
CA GLU A 369 -15.09 8.08 -14.96
C GLU A 369 -14.57 9.35 -14.27
N ALA A 370 -13.25 9.55 -14.18
CA ALA A 370 -12.67 10.82 -13.71
C ALA A 370 -12.96 11.99 -14.66
N GLU A 371 -12.84 11.75 -15.98
CA GLU A 371 -13.22 12.71 -17.02
C GLU A 371 -14.72 13.04 -16.92
N ARG A 372 -15.58 12.03 -16.75
CA ARG A 372 -17.04 12.19 -16.58
C ARG A 372 -17.43 12.95 -15.31
N GLN A 373 -16.70 12.77 -14.21
CA GLN A 373 -16.92 13.51 -12.95
C GLN A 373 -16.27 14.91 -12.94
N GLY A 374 -15.54 15.29 -13.99
CA GLY A 374 -14.86 16.58 -14.09
C GLY A 374 -13.77 16.76 -13.02
N LEU A 375 -13.03 15.69 -12.71
CA LEU A 375 -11.93 15.75 -11.75
C LEU A 375 -10.73 16.51 -12.33
N SER A 376 -9.96 17.17 -11.47
CA SER A 376 -8.74 17.88 -11.87
C SER A 376 -7.48 17.17 -11.38
N LYS A 377 -6.35 17.43 -12.05
CA LYS A 377 -5.09 16.75 -11.76
C LYS A 377 -4.61 16.96 -10.32
N ILE A 378 -4.31 15.86 -9.65
CA ILE A 378 -3.67 15.86 -8.33
C ILE A 378 -2.24 16.41 -8.46
N ASN A 379 -1.95 17.49 -7.72
CA ASN A 379 -0.61 18.04 -7.59
C ASN A 379 0.12 17.34 -6.43
N LEU A 380 0.75 16.20 -6.72
CA LEU A 380 1.62 15.51 -5.76
C LEU A 380 2.97 16.25 -5.64
N LYS A 381 3.40 16.56 -4.42
CA LYS A 381 4.83 16.70 -4.12
C LYS A 381 5.43 15.29 -4.11
N LEU A 382 6.60 15.13 -4.72
CA LEU A 382 7.37 13.89 -4.72
C LEU A 382 8.68 14.08 -3.94
N ASN A 383 9.09 13.06 -3.19
CA ASN A 383 10.41 12.91 -2.60
C ASN A 383 10.98 11.54 -2.97
N PHE A 384 12.32 11.42 -3.02
CA PHE A 384 13.00 10.22 -3.49
C PHE A 384 14.17 9.83 -2.55
N GLU A 385 14.34 8.54 -2.28
CA GLU A 385 15.50 8.00 -1.52
C GLU A 385 16.04 6.75 -2.24
N PRO A 386 17.33 6.72 -2.65
CA PRO A 386 17.94 5.52 -3.19
C PRO A 386 18.30 4.55 -2.06
N ILE A 387 17.73 3.35 -2.11
CA ILE A 387 17.95 2.29 -1.13
C ILE A 387 18.72 1.17 -1.84
N GLY A 388 20.03 1.14 -1.62
CA GLY A 388 20.88 0.08 -2.15
C GLY A 388 20.58 -1.26 -1.48
N SER A 389 20.74 -2.34 -2.23
CA SER A 389 20.63 -3.71 -1.75
C SER A 389 21.78 -4.59 -2.26
N SER A 390 21.99 -5.70 -1.57
CA SER A 390 22.91 -6.78 -1.97
C SER A 390 22.15 -8.09 -2.07
N GLY A 391 22.36 -8.83 -3.15
CA GLY A 391 21.76 -10.15 -3.40
C GLY A 391 22.61 -10.98 -4.37
N GLY A 392 22.04 -12.06 -4.91
CA GLY A 392 22.70 -12.94 -5.89
C GLY A 392 22.62 -14.41 -5.51
N VAL A 393 23.38 -15.28 -6.19
CA VAL A 393 23.46 -16.71 -5.82
C VAL A 393 23.84 -16.87 -4.34
N ARG A 394 22.98 -17.57 -3.59
CA ARG A 394 23.13 -17.86 -2.15
C ARG A 394 23.19 -16.62 -1.24
N GLN A 395 22.89 -15.43 -1.77
CA GLN A 395 22.77 -14.20 -0.99
C GLN A 395 21.34 -13.68 -1.09
N ILE A 396 20.56 -13.94 -0.03
CA ILE A 396 19.20 -13.42 0.13
C ILE A 396 19.27 -11.89 0.12
N THR A 397 18.43 -11.27 -0.70
CA THR A 397 18.42 -9.83 -0.90
C THR A 397 18.10 -9.08 0.39
N LYS A 398 18.94 -8.12 0.73
CA LYS A 398 18.88 -7.28 1.94
C LYS A 398 19.43 -5.89 1.66
N ARG A 399 19.15 -4.91 2.52
CA ARG A 399 19.72 -3.55 2.42
C ARG A 399 21.25 -3.59 2.42
N ALA A 400 21.84 -2.70 1.62
CA ALA A 400 23.28 -2.50 1.51
C ALA A 400 23.88 -2.02 2.84
N ASP A 401 25.14 -2.39 3.09
CA ASP A 401 25.94 -1.70 4.11
C ASP A 401 26.31 -0.27 3.66
N SER A 402 26.83 0.54 4.58
CA SER A 402 27.15 1.95 4.34
C SER A 402 28.32 2.20 3.36
N THR A 403 29.03 1.16 2.92
CA THR A 403 30.05 1.23 1.85
C THR A 403 29.41 0.95 0.50
N LEU A 404 28.58 -0.10 0.41
CA LEU A 404 27.83 -0.42 -0.81
C LEU A 404 26.80 0.65 -1.15
N GLN A 405 26.07 1.18 -0.15
CA GLN A 405 25.13 2.29 -0.30
C GLN A 405 25.82 3.51 -0.94
N LYS A 406 26.98 3.94 -0.43
CA LYS A 406 27.75 5.08 -0.99
C LYS A 406 28.28 4.81 -2.40
N ALA A 407 28.63 3.57 -2.72
CA ALA A 407 29.03 3.19 -4.07
C ALA A 407 27.85 3.27 -5.07
N ILE A 408 26.63 2.99 -4.60
CA ILE A 408 25.38 3.13 -5.38
C ILE A 408 24.98 4.61 -5.52
N GLU A 409 25.05 5.40 -4.45
CA GLU A 409 24.82 6.86 -4.49
C GLU A 409 25.80 7.57 -5.43
N LEU A 410 27.08 7.15 -5.44
CA LEU A 410 28.09 7.66 -6.38
C LEU A 410 27.85 7.19 -7.82
N ARG A 411 27.38 5.96 -8.03
CA ARG A 411 26.96 5.45 -9.36
C ARG A 411 25.81 6.26 -9.94
N LEU A 412 24.89 6.71 -9.10
CA LEU A 412 23.71 7.50 -9.46
C LEU A 412 24.02 8.98 -9.77
N ASP A 413 25.19 9.50 -9.37
CA ASP A 413 25.41 10.93 -9.12
C ASP A 413 24.29 11.54 -8.22
N TRP A 414 23.95 10.80 -7.16
CA TRP A 414 22.80 11.13 -6.32
C TRP A 414 22.94 12.49 -5.61
N ALA A 415 24.16 12.89 -5.26
CA ALA A 415 24.43 14.15 -4.60
C ALA A 415 24.10 15.39 -5.47
N GLN A 416 24.30 15.30 -6.80
CA GLN A 416 23.86 16.34 -7.73
C GLN A 416 22.37 16.20 -8.05
N THR A 417 21.88 14.97 -8.26
CA THR A 417 20.48 14.68 -8.59
C THR A 417 19.51 15.16 -7.49
N ALA A 418 19.75 14.82 -6.22
CA ALA A 418 18.92 15.28 -5.09
C ALA A 418 18.90 16.81 -4.96
N LYS A 419 20.07 17.45 -5.14
CA LYS A 419 20.24 18.90 -5.12
C LYS A 419 19.46 19.60 -6.25
N GLU A 420 19.41 19.01 -7.45
CA GLU A 420 18.62 19.51 -8.58
C GLU A 420 17.11 19.27 -8.41
N LEU A 421 16.72 18.24 -7.65
CA LEU A 421 15.33 18.01 -7.22
C LEU A 421 14.89 18.90 -6.03
N GLY A 422 15.84 19.55 -5.34
CA GLY A 422 15.59 20.37 -4.16
C GLY A 422 15.26 19.55 -2.90
N GLN A 423 15.98 18.44 -2.70
CA GLN A 423 15.83 17.48 -1.59
C GLN A 423 16.95 17.66 -0.55
#